data_AF-A0A553KL11-F1
#
_entry.id   AF-A0A553KL11-F1
#
_cell.length_a   1.000
_cell.length_b   1.000
_cell.length_c   1.000
_cell.angle_alpha   90.00
_cell.angle_beta   90.00
_cell.angle_gamma   90.00
#
_symmetry.space_group_name_H-M   'P 1'
#
loop_
_entity.id
_entity.type
_entity.pdbx_description
1 polymer ?
#
loop_
_entity_poly.entity_id
_entity_poly.type
_entity_poly.pdbx_seq_one_letter_code
_entity_poly.pdbx_strand_id
1 'polypeptide(L)'
;MGTFAIEKLKTNNYYRISAYTLHLKKDDVFLPGTTFEQIIRLYDFDANFRSILSPVLERIEIAFRTHVAYLLANKYGDPLSYREKNYFVNEVFHSKFLEELDREIDRSKEIFAQHHRKKYDGQFPIWAAVEYVIRNPIQTVWKYEKRRPKRNRY
;
A
#
# COMPACT_ATOMS: atom_id res chain seq x y z
N MET A 1 -36.81 1.63 -8.85
CA MET A 1 -35.46 1.30 -9.39
C MET A 1 -34.64 2.53 -9.75
N GLY A 2 -35.15 3.53 -10.48
CA GLY A 2 -34.33 4.69 -10.91
C GLY A 2 -33.76 5.58 -9.80
N THR A 3 -34.48 5.76 -8.69
CA THR A 3 -34.05 6.63 -7.58
C THR A 3 -32.84 6.10 -6.82
N PHE A 4 -32.81 4.80 -6.49
CA PHE A 4 -31.71 4.14 -5.79
C PHE A 4 -30.38 4.26 -6.55
N ALA A 5 -30.40 4.04 -7.87
CA ALA A 5 -29.21 4.14 -8.70
C ALA A 5 -28.65 5.57 -8.71
N ILE A 6 -29.52 6.56 -8.87
CA ILE A 6 -29.13 7.98 -8.84
C ILE A 6 -28.52 8.35 -7.49
N GLU A 7 -29.14 7.93 -6.37
CA GLU A 7 -28.62 8.21 -5.02
C GLU A 7 -27.23 7.61 -4.82
N LYS A 8 -27.03 6.33 -5.17
CA LYS A 8 -25.74 5.67 -4.99
C LYS A 8 -24.64 6.27 -5.87
N LEU A 9 -24.97 6.69 -7.10
CA LEU A 9 -24.00 7.32 -8.01
C LEU A 9 -23.68 8.79 -7.67
N LYS A 10 -24.51 9.47 -6.86
CA LYS A 10 -24.18 10.79 -6.31
C LYS A 10 -23.06 10.72 -5.28
N THR A 11 -23.00 9.64 -4.50
CA THR A 11 -22.01 9.50 -3.41
C THR A 11 -20.83 8.59 -3.79
N ASN A 12 -20.95 7.79 -4.84
CA ASN A 12 -19.91 6.87 -5.29
C ASN A 12 -19.57 7.11 -6.75
N ASN A 13 -18.27 7.19 -7.05
CA ASN A 13 -17.79 7.39 -8.40
C ASN A 13 -18.21 6.21 -9.30
N TYR A 14 -18.93 6.49 -10.39
CA TYR A 14 -19.34 5.51 -11.40
C TYR A 14 -18.18 4.63 -11.87
N TYR A 15 -16.99 5.18 -12.06
CA TYR A 15 -15.82 4.41 -12.51
C TYR A 15 -15.46 3.28 -11.53
N ARG A 16 -15.57 3.52 -10.22
CA ARG A 16 -15.34 2.50 -9.20
C ARG A 16 -16.40 1.41 -9.28
N ILE A 17 -17.67 1.79 -9.30
CA ILE A 17 -18.79 0.83 -9.37
C ILE A 17 -18.72 0.00 -10.66
N SER A 18 -18.37 0.63 -11.79
CA SER A 18 -18.30 -0.04 -13.09
C SER A 18 -17.27 -1.18 -13.14
N ALA A 19 -16.20 -1.11 -12.34
CA ALA A 19 -15.22 -2.20 -12.25
C ALA A 19 -15.86 -3.51 -11.73
N TYR A 20 -16.83 -3.41 -10.81
CA TYR A 20 -17.54 -4.56 -10.26
C TYR A 20 -18.55 -5.18 -11.24
N THR A 21 -18.81 -4.52 -12.37
CA THR A 21 -19.67 -5.06 -13.43
C THR A 21 -18.96 -6.00 -14.38
N LEU A 22 -17.63 -6.02 -14.40
CA LEU A 22 -16.84 -6.79 -15.37
C LEU A 22 -17.12 -8.30 -15.30
N HIS A 23 -17.38 -8.81 -14.10
CA HIS A 23 -17.68 -10.23 -13.88
C HIS A 23 -19.17 -10.58 -14.09
N LEU A 24 -20.01 -9.58 -14.32
CA LEU A 24 -21.45 -9.69 -14.50
C LEU A 24 -21.88 -9.41 -15.95
N LYS A 25 -20.90 -9.29 -16.85
CA LYS A 25 -21.09 -9.02 -18.28
C LYS A 25 -20.41 -10.08 -19.14
N LYS A 26 -20.99 -10.33 -20.31
CA LYS A 26 -20.39 -11.08 -21.41
C LYS A 26 -20.62 -10.28 -22.69
N ASP A 27 -19.55 -9.99 -23.43
CA ASP A 27 -19.59 -9.20 -24.68
C ASP A 27 -20.31 -7.84 -24.51
N ASP A 28 -20.02 -7.16 -23.39
CA ASP A 28 -20.63 -5.91 -22.91
C ASP A 28 -22.15 -5.97 -22.58
N VAL A 29 -22.75 -7.15 -22.67
CA VAL A 29 -24.14 -7.41 -22.26
C VAL A 29 -24.17 -7.97 -20.84
N PHE A 30 -25.02 -7.42 -19.98
CA PHE A 30 -25.21 -7.94 -18.63
C PHE A 30 -25.84 -9.34 -18.64
N LEU A 31 -25.38 -10.21 -17.74
CA LEU A 31 -25.99 -11.53 -17.56
C LEU A 31 -27.47 -11.38 -17.13
N PRO A 32 -28.38 -12.27 -17.57
CA PRO A 32 -29.79 -12.22 -17.19
C PRO A 32 -29.99 -12.15 -15.68
N GLY A 33 -30.88 -11.27 -15.22
CA GLY A 33 -31.16 -11.10 -13.79
C GLY A 33 -30.15 -10.25 -13.02
N THR A 34 -29.12 -9.70 -13.68
CA THR A 34 -28.20 -8.74 -13.05
C THR A 34 -28.94 -7.45 -12.73
N THR A 35 -28.88 -7.03 -11.47
CA THR A 35 -29.48 -5.79 -10.97
C THR A 35 -28.42 -4.81 -10.48
N PHE A 36 -28.75 -3.52 -10.47
CA PHE A 36 -27.84 -2.51 -9.94
C PHE A 36 -27.60 -2.71 -8.43
N GLU A 37 -28.61 -3.18 -7.71
CA GLU A 37 -28.55 -3.52 -6.30
C GLU A 37 -27.52 -4.62 -6.00
N GLN A 38 -27.41 -5.64 -6.85
CA GLN A 38 -26.37 -6.67 -6.72
C GLN A 38 -24.96 -6.10 -6.92
N ILE A 39 -24.78 -5.22 -7.91
CA ILE A 39 -23.50 -4.56 -8.17
C ILE A 39 -23.08 -3.73 -6.94
N ILE A 40 -24.01 -2.96 -6.37
CA ILE A 40 -23.75 -2.17 -5.16
C ILE A 40 -23.46 -3.05 -3.95
N ARG A 41 -24.18 -4.17 -3.76
CA ARG A 41 -23.89 -5.12 -2.69
C ARG A 41 -22.48 -5.70 -2.78
N LEU A 42 -22.01 -6.02 -3.99
CA LEU A 42 -20.67 -6.51 -4.21
C LEU A 42 -19.60 -5.44 -3.88
N TYR A 43 -19.84 -4.20 -4.31
CA TYR A 43 -19.00 -3.05 -3.98
C TYR A 43 -18.92 -2.81 -2.46
N ASP A 44 -20.08 -2.76 -1.79
CA ASP A 44 -20.17 -2.51 -0.34
C ASP A 44 -19.55 -3.69 0.45
N PHE A 45 -19.72 -4.93 -0.01
CA PHE A 45 -19.09 -6.11 0.59
C PHE A 45 -17.57 -6.02 0.58
N ASP A 46 -16.96 -5.71 -0.57
CA ASP A 46 -15.51 -5.59 -0.71
C ASP A 46 -14.95 -4.45 0.16
N ALA A 47 -15.64 -3.31 0.22
CA ALA A 47 -15.27 -2.20 1.11
C ALA A 47 -15.32 -2.61 2.60
N ASN A 48 -16.38 -3.30 3.02
CA ASN A 48 -16.54 -3.77 4.39
C ASN A 48 -15.50 -4.84 4.75
N PHE A 49 -15.24 -5.78 3.84
CA PHE A 49 -14.24 -6.82 4.04
C PHE A 49 -12.85 -6.23 4.26
N ARG A 50 -12.49 -5.23 3.45
CA ARG A 50 -11.25 -4.48 3.62
C ARG A 50 -11.17 -3.72 4.93
N SER A 51 -12.28 -3.12 5.39
CA SER A 51 -12.35 -2.45 6.69
C SER A 51 -12.01 -3.41 7.83
N ILE A 52 -12.51 -4.65 7.76
CA ILE A 52 -12.27 -5.69 8.78
C ILE A 52 -10.83 -6.21 8.72
N LEU A 53 -10.27 -6.42 7.52
CA LEU A 53 -8.92 -6.96 7.37
C LEU A 53 -7.80 -5.96 7.69
N SER A 54 -8.01 -4.68 7.39
CA SER A 54 -6.99 -3.63 7.53
C SER A 54 -6.29 -3.63 8.89
N PRO A 55 -6.98 -3.60 10.05
CA PRO A 55 -6.32 -3.58 11.35
C PRO A 55 -5.54 -4.87 11.66
N VAL A 56 -5.95 -6.01 11.10
CA VAL A 56 -5.23 -7.28 11.27
C VAL A 56 -3.93 -7.25 10.47
N LEU A 57 -3.99 -6.82 9.21
CA LEU A 57 -2.83 -6.69 8.35
C LEU A 57 -1.82 -5.69 8.91
N GLU A 58 -2.29 -4.58 9.48
CA GLU A 58 -1.43 -3.59 10.14
C GLU A 58 -0.62 -4.19 11.30
N ARG A 59 -1.26 -5.01 12.14
CA ARG A 59 -0.57 -5.70 13.25
C ARG A 59 0.47 -6.70 12.74
N ILE A 60 0.13 -7.46 11.70
CA ILE A 60 1.06 -8.41 11.07
C ILE A 60 2.26 -7.66 10.49
N GLU A 61 2.02 -6.53 9.84
CA GLU A 61 3.05 -5.69 9.23
C GLU A 61 4.03 -5.12 10.27
N ILE A 62 3.52 -4.63 11.40
CA ILE A 62 4.33 -4.12 12.52
C ILE A 62 5.16 -5.24 13.14
N ALA A 63 4.55 -6.40 13.40
CA ALA A 63 5.25 -7.56 13.96
C ALA A 63 6.36 -8.06 13.03
N PHE A 64 6.08 -8.14 11.74
CA PHE A 64 7.05 -8.53 10.72
C PHE A 64 8.23 -7.56 10.65
N ARG A 65 7.97 -6.25 10.57
CA ARG A 65 9.02 -5.20 10.60
C ARG A 65 9.90 -5.31 11.83
N THR A 66 9.28 -5.44 12.99
CA THR A 66 9.98 -5.58 14.27
C THR A 66 10.89 -6.81 14.26
N HIS A 67 10.38 -7.95 13.77
CA HIS A 67 11.16 -9.18 13.72
C HIS A 67 12.33 -9.10 12.73
N VAL A 68 12.11 -8.53 11.55
CA VAL A 68 13.19 -8.31 10.56
C VAL A 68 14.27 -7.41 11.13
N ALA A 69 13.91 -6.26 11.72
CA ALA A 69 14.88 -5.36 12.33
C ALA A 69 15.67 -6.03 13.46
N TYR A 70 14.98 -6.79 14.32
CA TYR A 70 15.62 -7.55 15.40
C TYR A 70 16.63 -8.56 14.86
N LEU A 71 16.26 -9.37 13.86
CA LEU A 71 17.16 -10.37 13.29
C LEU A 71 18.38 -9.74 12.64
N LEU A 72 18.21 -8.67 11.87
CA LEU A 72 19.32 -7.99 11.19
C LEU A 72 20.26 -7.30 12.18
N ALA A 73 19.72 -6.57 13.16
CA ALA A 73 20.53 -5.91 14.18
C ALA A 73 21.39 -6.92 14.98
N ASN A 74 20.80 -8.04 15.39
CA ASN A 74 21.53 -9.05 16.16
C ASN A 74 22.54 -9.84 15.32
N LYS A 75 22.23 -10.11 14.06
CA LYS A 75 23.12 -10.89 13.18
C LYS A 75 24.43 -10.16 12.89
N TYR A 76 24.37 -8.85 12.65
CA TYR A 76 25.52 -8.08 12.19
C TYR A 76 26.14 -7.19 13.28
N GLY A 77 25.48 -7.01 14.43
CA GLY A 77 25.98 -6.22 15.56
C GLY A 77 26.02 -4.69 15.31
N ASP A 78 25.83 -4.27 14.05
CA ASP A 78 25.73 -2.88 13.64
C ASP A 78 24.30 -2.55 13.15
N PRO A 79 23.59 -1.60 13.80
CA PRO A 79 22.28 -1.11 13.36
C PRO A 79 22.27 -0.52 11.94
N LEU A 80 23.41 -0.11 11.40
CA LEU A 80 23.55 0.47 10.05
C LEU A 80 24.02 -0.55 9.01
N SER A 81 24.22 -1.82 9.39
CA SER A 81 24.67 -2.90 8.50
C SER A 81 23.89 -3.00 7.18
N TYR A 82 22.60 -2.65 7.15
CA TYR A 82 21.82 -2.66 5.91
C TYR A 82 22.35 -1.68 4.83
N ARG A 83 23.18 -0.69 5.20
CA ARG A 83 23.87 0.22 4.28
C ARG A 83 25.17 -0.36 3.72
N GLU A 84 25.68 -1.44 4.29
CA GLU A 84 26.93 -2.07 3.88
C GLU A 84 26.68 -3.12 2.79
N LYS A 85 27.22 -2.86 1.59
CA LYS A 85 27.03 -3.74 0.43
C LYS A 85 27.55 -5.16 0.64
N ASN A 86 28.54 -5.34 1.52
CA ASN A 86 29.17 -6.63 1.79
C ASN A 86 28.22 -7.64 2.46
N TYR A 87 27.10 -7.18 3.04
CA TYR A 87 26.09 -8.06 3.62
C TYR A 87 24.99 -8.46 2.63
N PHE A 88 25.04 -7.97 1.38
CA PHE A 88 24.09 -8.28 0.33
C PHE A 88 24.70 -9.18 -0.74
N VAL A 89 23.95 -10.20 -1.17
CA VAL A 89 24.36 -11.11 -2.25
C VAL A 89 24.38 -10.39 -3.61
N ASN A 90 23.56 -9.36 -3.78
CA ASN A 90 23.40 -8.62 -5.03
C ASN A 90 23.56 -7.11 -4.78
N GLU A 91 24.68 -6.57 -5.23
CA GLU A 91 25.03 -5.15 -5.10
C GLU A 91 24.07 -4.22 -5.88
N VAL A 92 23.61 -4.65 -7.06
CA VAL A 92 22.64 -3.89 -7.87
C VAL A 92 21.31 -3.77 -7.13
N PHE A 93 20.86 -4.85 -6.50
CA PHE A 93 19.66 -4.83 -5.66
C PHE A 93 19.85 -3.93 -4.44
N HIS A 94 20.98 -4.05 -3.74
CA HIS A 94 21.29 -3.22 -2.58
C HIS A 94 21.29 -1.73 -2.91
N SER A 95 21.92 -1.35 -4.02
CA SER A 95 21.96 0.03 -4.49
C SER A 95 20.55 0.60 -4.76
N LYS A 96 19.69 -0.16 -5.47
CA LYS A 96 18.29 0.23 -5.70
C LYS A 96 17.49 0.34 -4.42
N PHE A 97 17.68 -0.62 -3.51
CA PHE A 97 17.03 -0.63 -2.21
C PHE A 97 17.38 0.62 -1.39
N LEU A 98 18.65 1.00 -1.34
CA LEU A 98 19.08 2.22 -0.64
C LEU A 98 18.52 3.48 -1.31
N GLU A 99 18.51 3.54 -2.65
CA GLU A 99 17.94 4.68 -3.38
C GLU A 99 16.46 4.88 -3.05
N GLU A 100 15.66 3.80 -3.02
CA GLU A 100 14.25 3.86 -2.66
C GLU A 100 14.03 4.23 -1.20
N LEU A 101 14.83 3.65 -0.30
CA LEU A 101 14.75 3.91 1.14
C LEU A 101 15.08 5.36 1.47
N ASP A 102 16.21 5.87 0.97
CA ASP A 102 16.67 7.23 1.24
C ASP A 102 15.66 8.26 0.67
N ARG A 103 15.10 7.98 -0.52
CA ARG A 103 14.03 8.79 -1.11
C ARG A 103 12.80 8.89 -0.20
N GLU A 104 12.39 7.79 0.44
CA GLU A 104 11.23 7.79 1.34
C GLU A 104 11.52 8.46 2.68
N ILE A 105 12.74 8.30 3.22
CA ILE A 105 13.22 9.01 4.42
C ILE A 105 13.25 10.52 4.18
N ASP A 106 13.77 10.96 3.04
CA ASP A 106 13.89 12.38 2.69
C ASP A 106 12.52 13.05 2.53
N ARG A 107 11.55 12.34 1.97
CA ARG A 107 10.16 12.80 1.86
C ARG A 107 9.43 12.84 3.21
N SER A 108 9.90 12.09 4.20
CA SER A 108 9.24 11.99 5.49
C SER A 108 9.35 13.29 6.29
N LYS A 109 8.20 13.80 6.70
CA LYS A 109 8.07 14.96 7.60
C LYS A 109 7.84 14.54 9.06
N GLU A 110 7.88 13.24 9.35
CA GLU A 110 7.62 12.71 10.69
C GLU A 110 8.67 13.17 11.70
N ILE A 111 8.24 13.35 12.95
CA ILE A 111 9.07 13.92 14.03
C ILE A 111 10.35 13.11 14.22
N PHE A 112 10.26 11.77 14.19
CA PHE A 112 11.42 10.90 14.38
C PHE A 112 12.44 10.99 13.23
N ALA A 113 11.97 11.24 12.00
CA ALA A 113 12.85 11.47 10.84
C ALA A 113 13.64 12.77 11.02
N GLN A 114 12.97 13.83 11.46
CA GLN A 114 13.62 15.11 11.78
C GLN A 114 14.61 14.96 12.94
N HIS A 115 14.27 14.16 13.94
CA HIS A 115 15.16 13.88 15.06
C HIS A 115 16.46 13.21 14.62
N HIS A 116 16.40 12.18 13.77
CA HIS A 116 17.59 11.49 13.26
C HIS A 116 18.44 12.38 12.36
N ARG A 117 17.83 13.21 11.52
CA ARG A 117 18.57 14.21 10.73
C ARG A 117 19.31 15.24 11.60
N LYS A 118 18.71 15.67 12.71
CA LYS A 118 19.31 16.70 13.58
C LYS A 118 20.34 16.17 14.58
N LYS A 119 20.13 14.95 15.11
CA LYS A 119 20.88 14.42 16.24
C LYS A 119 21.86 13.30 15.86
N TYR A 120 21.59 12.60 14.77
CA TYR A 120 22.32 11.40 14.35
C TYR A 120 22.85 11.53 12.92
N ASP A 121 23.10 12.76 12.43
CA ASP A 121 23.62 13.04 11.08
C ASP A 121 22.86 12.36 9.94
N GLY A 122 21.55 12.14 10.12
CA GLY A 122 20.72 11.45 9.13
C GLY A 122 20.97 9.94 9.05
N GLN A 123 21.68 9.36 10.01
CA GLN A 123 21.78 7.92 10.17
C GLN A 123 20.50 7.37 10.79
N PHE A 124 19.97 6.30 10.20
CA PHE A 124 18.77 5.62 10.68
C PHE A 124 19.13 4.20 11.03
N PRO A 125 19.08 3.78 12.31
CA PRO A 125 19.27 2.38 12.66
C PRO A 125 18.18 1.51 12.02
N ILE A 126 18.45 0.22 11.82
CA ILE A 126 17.57 -0.69 11.08
C ILE A 126 16.12 -0.70 11.62
N TRP A 127 15.90 -0.60 12.94
CA TRP A 127 14.55 -0.53 13.53
C TRP A 127 13.80 0.77 13.18
N ALA A 128 14.50 1.84 12.83
CA ALA A 128 13.88 3.06 12.28
C ALA A 128 13.78 3.01 10.75
N ALA A 129 14.74 2.38 10.06
CA ALA A 129 14.76 2.27 8.61
C ALA A 129 13.62 1.37 8.08
N VAL A 130 13.31 0.26 8.76
CA VAL A 130 12.25 -0.68 8.33
C VAL A 130 10.85 -0.03 8.26
N GLU A 131 10.63 1.05 9.00
CA GLU A 131 9.38 1.83 8.95
C GLU A 131 9.13 2.45 7.57
N TYR A 132 10.18 2.66 6.78
CA TYR A 132 10.08 3.24 5.44
C TYR A 132 10.03 2.19 4.33
N VAL A 133 10.60 1.01 4.56
CA VAL A 133 10.66 -0.09 3.57
C VAL A 133 9.28 -0.69 3.33
N ILE A 134 8.54 -1.00 4.40
CA ILE A 134 7.32 -1.81 4.32
C ILE A 134 6.04 -0.96 4.29
N ARG A 135 6.13 0.34 4.58
CA ARG A 135 4.98 1.26 4.47
C ARG A 135 4.49 1.44 3.03
N ASN A 136 5.32 1.10 2.03
CA ASN A 136 5.02 1.33 0.62
C ASN A 136 3.93 0.41 0.06
N PRO A 137 3.97 -0.94 0.12
CA PRO A 137 3.03 -1.79 -0.60
C PRO A 137 1.57 -1.61 -0.19
N ILE A 138 1.28 -1.55 1.10
CA ILE A 138 -0.10 -1.46 1.61
C ILE A 138 -0.68 -0.07 1.30
N GLN A 139 0.02 1.02 1.62
CA GLN A 139 -0.45 2.37 1.26
C GLN A 139 -0.51 2.60 -0.25
N THR A 140 0.38 1.97 -1.02
CA THR A 140 0.42 2.06 -2.47
C THR A 140 -0.77 1.33 -3.09
N VAL A 141 -1.16 0.16 -2.58
CA VAL A 141 -2.45 -0.48 -2.94
C VAL A 141 -3.62 0.47 -2.64
N TRP A 142 -3.66 1.10 -1.45
CA TRP A 142 -4.73 2.05 -1.09
C TRP A 142 -4.71 3.34 -1.92
N LYS A 143 -3.53 3.85 -2.31
CA LYS A 143 -3.34 5.04 -3.14
C LYS A 143 -3.67 4.76 -4.61
N TYR A 144 -3.27 3.62 -5.16
CA TYR A 144 -3.61 3.21 -6.53
C TYR A 144 -5.09 2.88 -6.69
N GLU A 145 -5.74 2.36 -5.66
CA GLU A 145 -7.19 2.18 -5.67
C GLU A 145 -7.98 3.52 -5.69
N LYS A 146 -7.37 4.60 -5.19
CA LYS A 146 -7.89 5.97 -5.36
C LYS A 146 -7.42 6.65 -6.66
N ARG A 147 -6.29 6.20 -7.23
CA ARG A 147 -5.67 6.76 -8.45
C ARG A 147 -5.34 5.64 -9.45
N ARG A 148 -6.33 5.10 -10.15
CA ARG A 148 -6.05 4.36 -11.40
C ARG A 148 -6.04 5.33 -12.58
N PRO A 149 -5.14 5.18 -13.57
CA PRO A 149 -4.96 6.15 -14.64
C PRO A 149 -6.13 6.15 -15.61
N LYS A 150 -6.46 7.33 -16.17
CA LYS A 150 -7.26 7.44 -17.39
C LYS A 150 -6.53 6.65 -18.48
N ARG A 151 -7.04 5.46 -18.81
CA ARG A 151 -6.57 4.71 -19.98
C ARG A 151 -7.05 5.47 -21.21
N ASN A 152 -6.10 5.92 -22.04
CA ASN A 152 -6.41 6.54 -23.34
C ASN A 152 -7.33 5.59 -24.11
N ARG A 153 -8.50 6.11 -24.50
CA ARG A 153 -9.44 5.44 -25.39
C ARG A 153 -8.99 5.71 -26.83
N TYR A 154 -8.74 4.65 -27.59
CA TYR A 154 -9.14 4.63 -29.00
C TYR A 154 -10.53 4.00 -29.04
#